data_AF-A0A9E8N5V6-F1
#
_entry.id   AF-A0A9E8N5V6-F1
#
_cell.length_a   1.000
_cell.length_b   1.000
_cell.length_c   1.000
_cell.angle_alpha   90.00
_cell.angle_beta   90.00
_cell.angle_gamma   90.00
#
_symmetry.space_group_name_H-M   'P 1'
#
loop_
_entity.id
_entity.type
_entity.pdbx_description
1 polymer ?
#
loop_
_entity_poly.entity_id
_entity_poly.type
_entity_poly.pdbx_seq_one_letter_code
_entity_poly.pdbx_strand_id
1 'polypeptide(L)'
;MSTLSPLEVSTDFWAIIDKANRERAKMALILELMTREEIISFHNQFLNLATAILGQEYIQYMDPGTSEDGADDVTRWIVGQGRDYYLDIYEHPQKTPASVEPHSKQQVYYEIPRVFFRRFEEDIWSAEEE
;
A
#
# COMPACT_ATOMS: atom_id res chain seq x y z
N MET A 1 -10.58 -4.06 15.88
CA MET A 1 -9.64 -3.23 15.13
C MET A 1 -10.44 -2.11 14.50
N SER A 2 -10.14 -0.86 14.83
CA SER A 2 -10.78 0.30 14.20
C SER A 2 -10.15 0.48 12.83
N THR A 3 -10.89 0.21 11.75
CA THR A 3 -10.50 0.62 10.41
C THR A 3 -10.55 2.14 10.35
N LEU A 4 -9.41 2.80 10.17
CA LEU A 4 -9.39 4.23 9.87
C LEU A 4 -10.20 4.46 8.60
N SER A 5 -11.05 5.47 8.60
CA SER A 5 -11.63 5.94 7.33
C SER A 5 -10.47 6.37 6.42
N PRO A 6 -10.52 6.14 5.10
CA PRO A 6 -9.55 6.72 4.17
C PRO A 6 -9.40 8.24 4.29
N LEU A 7 -10.42 8.90 4.87
CA LEU A 7 -10.45 10.32 5.18
C LEU A 7 -9.64 10.71 6.43
N GLU A 8 -9.25 9.74 7.25
CA GLU A 8 -8.47 9.93 8.48
C GLU A 8 -6.97 9.67 8.28
N VAL A 9 -6.56 9.16 7.11
CA VAL A 9 -5.13 8.99 6.77
C VAL A 9 -4.47 10.34 6.57
N SER A 10 -3.24 10.48 7.07
CA SER A 10 -2.50 11.74 7.04
C SER A 10 -2.32 12.26 5.61
N THR A 11 -2.37 13.59 5.44
CA THR A 11 -2.03 14.25 4.17
C THR A 11 -0.59 13.95 3.74
N ASP A 12 0.30 13.70 4.70
CA ASP A 12 1.71 13.42 4.47
C ASP A 12 1.91 12.04 3.82
N PHE A 13 1.12 11.03 4.19
CA PHE A 13 1.12 9.72 3.51
C PHE A 13 0.84 9.88 2.02
N TRP A 14 -0.25 10.54 1.66
CA TRP A 14 -0.62 10.73 0.25
C TRP A 14 0.41 11.59 -0.50
N ALA A 15 0.99 12.60 0.15
CA ALA A 15 2.08 13.38 -0.43
C ALA A 15 3.32 12.54 -0.73
N ILE A 16 3.65 11.53 0.09
CA ILE A 16 4.74 10.57 -0.17
C ILE A 16 4.39 9.68 -1.37
N ILE A 17 3.19 9.13 -1.43
CA ILE A 17 2.72 8.31 -2.56
C ILE A 17 2.79 9.11 -3.88
N ASP A 18 2.29 10.34 -3.87
CA ASP A 18 2.30 11.21 -5.05
C ASP A 18 3.72 11.56 -5.49
N LYS A 19 4.63 11.86 -4.54
CA LYS A 19 6.06 12.11 -4.84
C LYS A 19 6.75 10.88 -5.43
N ALA A 20 6.38 9.68 -4.98
CA ALA A 20 6.91 8.45 -5.55
C ALA A 20 6.42 8.24 -7.00
N ASN A 21 5.30 8.85 -7.40
CA ASN A 21 4.76 8.83 -8.76
C ASN A 21 4.71 7.42 -9.38
N ARG A 22 4.30 6.42 -8.59
CA ARG A 22 4.22 5.01 -9.02
C ARG A 22 5.57 4.46 -9.52
N GLU A 23 6.69 5.01 -9.04
CA GLU A 23 8.03 4.55 -9.40
C GLU A 23 8.74 3.98 -8.17
N ARG A 24 9.00 2.67 -8.17
CA ARG A 24 9.74 1.98 -7.09
C ARG A 24 11.07 2.66 -6.75
N ALA A 25 11.82 3.12 -7.75
CA ALA A 25 13.08 3.81 -7.51
C ALA A 25 12.90 5.12 -6.72
N LYS A 26 11.84 5.90 -7.02
CA LYS A 26 11.54 7.14 -6.29
C LYS A 26 11.04 6.85 -4.88
N MET A 27 10.17 5.84 -4.72
CA MET A 27 9.74 5.39 -3.39
C MET A 27 10.95 5.02 -2.52
N ALA A 28 11.87 4.22 -3.06
CA ALA A 28 13.07 3.84 -2.34
C ALA A 28 13.90 5.06 -1.89
N LEU A 29 14.14 6.03 -2.77
CA LEU A 29 14.88 7.26 -2.43
C LEU A 29 14.19 8.10 -1.36
N ILE A 30 12.85 8.15 -1.34
CA ILE A 30 12.10 8.87 -0.30
C ILE A 30 12.26 8.15 1.04
N LEU A 31 12.06 6.83 1.05
CA LEU A 31 12.18 6.00 2.26
C LEU A 31 13.60 6.06 2.86
N GLU A 32 14.66 6.20 2.06
CA GLU A 32 16.04 6.36 2.55
C GLU A 32 16.26 7.60 3.42
N LEU A 33 15.44 8.63 3.24
CA LEU A 33 15.54 9.90 3.96
C LEU A 33 14.71 9.92 5.24
N MET A 34 13.80 8.97 5.41
CA MET A 34 12.91 8.87 6.56
C MET A 34 13.61 8.26 7.77
N THR A 35 13.12 8.51 8.98
CA THR A 35 13.53 7.76 10.17
C THR A 35 12.92 6.36 10.17
N ARG A 36 13.38 5.51 11.09
CA ARG A 36 12.82 4.17 11.31
C ARG A 36 11.32 4.26 11.62
N GLU A 37 10.96 5.10 12.58
CA GLU A 37 9.58 5.29 13.07
C GLU A 37 8.68 5.87 11.98
N GLU A 38 9.20 6.78 11.15
CA GLU A 38 8.46 7.32 10.01
C GLU A 38 8.14 6.23 8.98
N ILE A 39 9.06 5.31 8.69
CA ILE A 39 8.81 4.20 7.77
C ILE A 39 7.78 3.23 8.37
N ILE A 40 7.89 2.89 9.67
CA ILE A 40 6.91 2.05 10.37
C ILE A 40 5.52 2.70 10.31
N SER A 41 5.42 3.99 10.61
CA SER A 41 4.14 4.72 10.56
C SER A 41 3.56 4.75 9.14
N PHE A 42 4.41 4.93 8.12
CA PHE A 42 4.01 4.91 6.72
C PHE A 42 3.53 3.52 6.28
N HIS A 43 4.24 2.46 6.66
CA HIS A 43 3.89 1.07 6.39
C HIS A 43 2.52 0.71 6.96
N ASN A 44 2.30 1.04 8.24
CA ASN A 44 1.02 0.82 8.92
C ASN A 44 -0.15 1.53 8.23
N GLN A 45 0.03 2.80 7.84
CA GLN A 45 -0.98 3.55 7.08
C GLN A 45 -1.26 2.90 5.71
N PHE A 46 -0.22 2.45 5.01
CA PHE A 46 -0.35 1.77 3.73
C PHE A 46 -1.20 0.50 3.86
N LEU A 47 -0.89 -0.33 4.84
CA LEU A 47 -1.60 -1.59 5.09
C LEU A 47 -3.03 -1.37 5.52
N ASN A 48 -3.29 -0.42 6.42
CA ASN A 48 -4.64 -0.09 6.84
C ASN A 48 -5.53 0.29 5.64
N LEU A 49 -4.99 1.07 4.68
CA LEU A 49 -5.71 1.40 3.45
C LEU A 49 -5.94 0.19 2.55
N ALA A 50 -4.94 -0.68 2.37
CA ALA A 50 -5.07 -1.90 1.57
C ALA A 50 -6.12 -2.85 2.18
N THR A 51 -6.07 -3.06 3.50
CA THR A 51 -7.04 -3.87 4.23
C THR A 51 -8.46 -3.32 4.13
N ALA A 52 -8.63 -1.99 4.12
CA ALA A 52 -9.95 -1.37 4.00
C ALA A 52 -10.66 -1.67 2.66
N ILE A 53 -9.92 -2.10 1.63
CA ILE A 53 -10.46 -2.52 0.32
C ILE A 53 -10.24 -4.02 0.04
N LEU A 54 -9.97 -4.81 1.08
CA LEU A 54 -9.85 -6.27 1.03
C LEU A 54 -11.17 -7.00 1.37
N GLY A 55 -12.27 -6.25 1.48
CA GLY A 55 -13.61 -6.80 1.73
C GLY A 55 -14.18 -7.57 0.54
N GLN A 56 -15.19 -8.42 0.80
CA GLN A 56 -15.88 -9.20 -0.24
C GLN A 56 -16.50 -8.30 -1.33
N GLU A 57 -16.91 -7.10 -0.95
CA GLU A 57 -17.46 -6.10 -1.86
C GLU A 57 -16.48 -5.66 -2.95
N TYR A 58 -15.17 -5.78 -2.73
CA TYR A 58 -14.11 -5.51 -3.71
C TYR A 58 -13.61 -6.79 -4.37
N ILE A 59 -13.35 -7.84 -3.58
CA ILE A 59 -12.77 -9.11 -4.05
C ILE A 59 -13.63 -9.77 -5.13
N GLN A 60 -14.95 -9.63 -5.07
CA GLN A 60 -15.86 -10.20 -6.09
C GLN A 60 -15.60 -9.71 -7.52
N TYR A 61 -14.89 -8.59 -7.69
CA TYR A 61 -14.52 -8.02 -8.99
C TYR A 61 -13.13 -8.45 -9.47
N MET A 62 -12.37 -9.18 -8.63
CA MET A 62 -11.07 -9.76 -8.99
C MET A 62 -11.25 -11.04 -9.83
N ASP A 63 -10.18 -11.47 -10.50
CA ASP A 63 -10.19 -12.69 -11.32
C ASP A 63 -10.63 -13.92 -10.49
N PRO A 64 -11.49 -14.80 -11.03
CA PRO A 64 -11.89 -16.01 -10.34
C PRO A 64 -10.68 -16.89 -10.01
N GLY A 65 -10.50 -17.18 -8.72
CA GLY A 65 -9.35 -17.95 -8.25
C GLY A 65 -8.14 -17.11 -7.84
N THR A 66 -8.28 -15.78 -7.76
CA THR A 66 -7.31 -14.91 -7.08
C THR A 66 -7.03 -15.44 -5.68
N SER A 67 -5.76 -15.72 -5.38
CA SER A 67 -5.31 -16.13 -4.03
C SER A 67 -5.35 -14.94 -3.06
N GLU A 68 -5.17 -15.20 -1.77
CA GLU A 68 -5.01 -14.15 -0.75
C GLU A 68 -3.83 -13.21 -1.12
N ASP A 69 -2.67 -13.77 -1.50
CA ASP A 69 -1.53 -12.99 -1.96
C ASP A 69 -1.85 -12.13 -3.20
N GLY A 70 -2.65 -12.66 -4.12
CA GLY A 70 -3.08 -11.91 -5.31
C GLY A 70 -4.01 -10.75 -4.97
N ALA A 71 -4.93 -10.95 -4.02
CA ALA A 71 -5.81 -9.89 -3.53
C ALA A 71 -5.00 -8.80 -2.79
N ASP A 72 -4.03 -9.21 -1.99
CA ASP A 72 -3.07 -8.32 -1.34
C ASP A 72 -2.28 -7.47 -2.35
N ASP A 73 -1.76 -8.09 -3.42
CA ASP A 73 -1.04 -7.37 -4.47
C ASP A 73 -1.94 -6.35 -5.18
N VAL A 74 -3.20 -6.71 -5.49
CA VAL A 74 -4.17 -5.78 -6.12
C VAL A 74 -4.47 -4.60 -5.20
N THR A 75 -4.80 -4.85 -3.94
CA THR A 75 -5.16 -3.79 -2.98
C THR A 75 -3.98 -2.86 -2.68
N ARG A 76 -2.77 -3.41 -2.51
CA ARG A 76 -1.55 -2.60 -2.35
C ARG A 76 -1.22 -1.79 -3.60
N TRP A 77 -1.45 -2.35 -4.78
CA TRP A 77 -1.28 -1.62 -6.04
C TRP A 77 -2.26 -0.45 -6.16
N ILE A 78 -3.53 -0.62 -5.75
CA ILE A 78 -4.54 0.44 -5.72
C ILE A 78 -4.09 1.61 -4.84
N VAL A 79 -3.62 1.33 -3.61
CA VAL A 79 -3.08 2.37 -2.71
C VAL A 79 -1.91 3.11 -3.36
N GLY A 80 -1.03 2.37 -4.04
CA GLY A 80 0.11 2.93 -4.77
C GLY A 80 -0.24 3.83 -5.96
N GLN A 81 -1.49 3.84 -6.44
CA GLN A 81 -1.93 4.75 -7.50
C GLN A 81 -2.19 6.18 -7.02
N GLY A 82 -2.26 6.40 -5.71
CA GLY A 82 -2.53 7.70 -5.12
C GLY A 82 -3.97 7.88 -4.67
N ARG A 83 -4.22 9.00 -4.00
CA ARG A 83 -5.44 9.24 -3.22
C ARG A 83 -6.71 9.20 -4.05
N ASP A 84 -6.74 9.92 -5.17
CA ASP A 84 -7.95 10.06 -5.98
C ASP A 84 -8.39 8.72 -6.59
N TYR A 85 -7.42 7.91 -7.05
CA TYR A 85 -7.69 6.57 -7.56
C TYR A 85 -8.20 5.63 -6.47
N TYR A 86 -7.58 5.68 -5.29
CA TYR A 86 -8.02 4.90 -4.14
C TYR A 86 -9.46 5.25 -3.75
N LEU A 87 -9.78 6.54 -3.63
CA LEU A 87 -11.13 7.00 -3.26
C LEU A 87 -12.17 6.61 -4.31
N ASP A 88 -11.83 6.70 -5.59
CA ASP A 88 -12.72 6.28 -6.67
C ASP A 88 -13.10 4.79 -6.56
N ILE A 89 -12.16 3.92 -6.19
CA ILE A 89 -12.46 2.50 -5.95
C ILE A 89 -13.23 2.31 -4.64
N TYR A 90 -12.83 3.01 -3.58
CA TYR A 90 -13.49 2.92 -2.28
C TYR A 90 -14.98 3.28 -2.36
N GLU A 91 -15.34 4.30 -3.14
CA GLU A 91 -16.72 4.71 -3.38
C GLU A 91 -17.42 3.85 -4.44
N HIS A 92 -16.66 3.16 -5.30
CA HIS A 92 -17.16 2.36 -6.41
C HIS A 92 -16.43 1.01 -6.53
N PRO A 93 -16.74 0.02 -5.66
CA PRO A 93 -16.03 -1.26 -5.62
C PRO A 93 -15.96 -2.00 -6.96
N GLN A 94 -16.94 -1.80 -7.85
CA GLN A 94 -16.98 -2.35 -9.21
C GLN A 94 -15.86 -1.86 -10.14
N LYS A 95 -15.09 -0.84 -9.72
CA LYS A 95 -13.90 -0.36 -10.43
C LYS A 95 -12.62 -1.07 -9.99
N THR A 96 -12.70 -1.99 -9.03
CA THR A 96 -11.56 -2.81 -8.60
C THR A 96 -10.98 -3.55 -9.81
N PRO A 97 -9.66 -3.46 -10.06
CA PRO A 97 -9.01 -4.22 -11.13
C PRO A 97 -9.19 -5.73 -10.92
N ALA A 98 -9.41 -6.45 -12.01
CA ALA A 98 -9.53 -7.91 -11.97
C ALA A 98 -8.21 -8.57 -11.51
N SER A 99 -7.09 -8.04 -11.99
CA SER A 99 -5.74 -8.44 -11.61
C SER A 99 -4.75 -7.31 -11.88
N VAL A 100 -3.55 -7.42 -11.31
CA VAL A 100 -2.41 -6.53 -11.56
C VAL A 100 -1.22 -7.36 -12.01
N GLU A 101 -0.37 -6.79 -12.86
CA GLU A 101 0.85 -7.49 -13.29
C GLU A 101 1.76 -7.72 -12.07
N PRO A 102 2.12 -8.99 -11.77
CA PRO A 102 3.02 -9.32 -10.67
C PRO A 102 4.34 -8.58 -10.82
N HIS A 103 4.88 -8.07 -9.72
CA HIS A 103 6.16 -7.35 -9.70
C HIS A 103 6.24 -6.14 -10.64
N SER A 104 5.09 -5.58 -11.05
CA SER A 104 5.08 -4.34 -11.85
C SER A 104 5.93 -3.26 -11.18
N LYS A 105 6.60 -2.45 -12.01
CA LYS A 105 7.40 -1.30 -11.56
C LYS A 105 6.58 -0.26 -10.80
N GLN A 106 5.25 -0.36 -10.88
CA GLN A 106 4.28 0.50 -10.20
C GLN A 106 3.87 -0.01 -8.82
N GLN A 107 4.25 -1.22 -8.44
CA GLN A 107 4.02 -1.76 -7.10
C GLN A 107 5.04 -1.19 -6.11
N VAL A 108 4.80 0.07 -5.71
CA VAL A 108 5.70 0.82 -4.80
C VAL A 108 5.79 0.21 -3.40
N TYR A 109 4.78 -0.56 -2.97
CA TYR A 109 4.74 -1.20 -1.67
C TYR A 109 5.96 -2.09 -1.39
N TYR A 110 6.44 -2.85 -2.39
CA TYR A 110 7.60 -3.74 -2.23
C TYR A 110 8.89 -3.03 -1.80
N GLU A 111 8.95 -1.71 -1.94
CA GLU A 111 10.10 -0.94 -1.49
C GLU A 111 10.11 -0.71 0.01
N ILE A 112 8.95 -0.71 0.67
CA ILE A 112 8.84 -0.41 2.10
C ILE A 112 9.60 -1.45 2.95
N PRO A 113 9.22 -2.75 2.96
CA PRO A 113 9.95 -3.76 3.74
C PRO A 113 11.39 -3.93 3.23
N ARG A 114 11.63 -3.76 1.92
CA ARG A 114 12.97 -3.91 1.32
C ARG A 114 13.95 -2.85 1.82
N VAL A 115 13.55 -1.57 1.79
CA VAL A 115 14.39 -0.46 2.25
C VAL A 115 14.57 -0.54 3.76
N PHE A 116 13.51 -0.87 4.49
CA PHE A 116 13.55 -1.00 5.94
C PHE A 116 14.57 -2.06 6.38
N PHE A 117 14.44 -3.29 5.88
CA PHE A 117 15.38 -4.38 6.18
C PHE A 117 16.82 -4.02 5.83
N ARG A 118 17.05 -3.41 4.67
CA ARG A 118 18.41 -3.01 4.25
C ARG A 118 19.01 -1.94 5.17
N ARG A 119 18.22 -1.02 5.71
CA ARG A 119 18.70 0.11 6.53
C ARG A 119 18.89 -0.26 8.00
N PHE A 120 18.07 -1.15 8.53
CA PHE A 120 18.01 -1.44 9.97
C PHE A 120 18.32 -2.90 10.32
N GLU A 121 18.50 -3.77 9.31
CA GLU A 121 18.79 -5.21 9.47
C GLU A 121 17.71 -5.99 10.24
N GLU A 122 16.47 -5.50 10.20
CA GLU A 122 15.30 -6.04 10.90
C GLU A 122 14.11 -6.15 9.95
N ASP A 123 13.21 -7.08 10.27
CA ASP A 123 11.95 -7.22 9.55
C ASP A 123 10.93 -6.19 10.06
N ILE A 124 10.26 -5.49 9.14
CA ILE A 124 9.32 -4.42 9.48
C ILE A 124 8.13 -4.94 10.29
N TRP A 125 7.71 -6.18 10.06
CA TRP A 125 6.60 -6.81 10.79
C TRP A 125 6.98 -7.14 12.23
N SER A 126 8.25 -7.40 12.50
CA SER A 126 8.74 -7.59 13.88
C SER A 126 8.95 -6.26 14.61
N ALA A 127 9.32 -5.21 13.89
CA ALA A 127 9.55 -3.88 14.43
C ALA A 127 8.26 -3.16 14.88
N GLU A 128 7.09 -3.62 14.42
CA GLU A 128 5.77 -3.08 14.79
C GLU A 128 5.27 -3.55 16.16
N GLU A 129 5.87 -4.60 16.73
CA GLU A 129 5.45 -5.19 18.00
C GLU A 129 6.21 -4.64 19.24
N GLU A 130 7.20 -3.77 19.04
CA GLU A 130 8.04 -3.13 20.08
C GLU A 130 7.55 -1.74 20.52
#